data_AF-A0A8I5N0Z3-F1
#
_entry.id   AF-A0A8I5N0Z3-F1
#
_cell.length_a   1.000
_cell.length_b   1.000
_cell.length_c   1.000
_cell.angle_alpha   90.00
_cell.angle_beta   90.00
_cell.angle_gamma   90.00
#
_symmetry.space_group_name_H-M   'P 1'
#
loop_
_entity.id
_entity.type
_entity.pdbx_description
1 polymer ?
#
loop_
_entity_poly.entity_id
_entity_poly.type
_entity_poly.pdbx_seq_one_letter_code
_entity_poly.pdbx_strand_id
1 'polypeptide(L)'
;MTKGTSSFGKRRNKTHTLCRRCGSKAYHLQKSTCGKCGYPAKRKRKYNWSAKAKRRNTTGTGRMRHLKIVYRRFRHSICNDAVFKAPSWKQKWPSLDTESAYALNLDFPASRTEPGAPHPLDTTEPASHSLIVHSTPECRVWP
;
A
#
# COMPACT_ATOMS: atom_id res chain seq x y z
N MET A 1 -7.64 -2.47 57.65
CA MET A 1 -7.55 -2.72 56.18
C MET A 1 -6.42 -3.71 55.93
N THR A 2 -6.70 -4.94 55.51
CA THR A 2 -5.64 -5.89 55.12
C THR A 2 -5.15 -5.59 53.70
N LYS A 3 -3.83 -5.56 53.53
CA LYS A 3 -3.18 -5.54 52.20
C LYS A 3 -3.20 -6.96 51.62
N GLY A 4 -3.19 -7.08 50.29
CA GLY A 4 -3.09 -8.38 49.61
C GLY A 4 -4.42 -8.85 49.02
N THR A 5 -4.66 -10.17 49.03
CA THR A 5 -5.76 -10.85 48.34
C THR A 5 -7.13 -10.22 48.61
N SER A 6 -7.45 -9.96 49.87
CA SER A 6 -8.72 -9.34 50.30
C SER A 6 -8.97 -7.97 49.64
N SER A 7 -7.91 -7.21 49.37
CA SER A 7 -7.99 -5.87 48.75
C SER A 7 -8.12 -5.91 47.22
N PHE A 8 -7.66 -6.97 46.55
CA PHE A 8 -7.65 -7.06 45.09
C PHE A 8 -9.07 -7.23 44.51
N GLY A 9 -9.97 -7.92 45.22
CA GLY A 9 -11.37 -8.08 44.80
C GLY A 9 -12.12 -6.76 44.61
N LYS A 10 -11.68 -5.69 45.27
CA LYS A 10 -12.30 -4.35 45.18
C LYS A 10 -11.84 -3.55 43.94
N ARG A 11 -10.83 -4.01 43.18
CA ARG A 11 -10.19 -3.25 42.08
C ARG A 11 -10.90 -3.40 40.73
N ARG A 12 -12.20 -3.08 40.68
CA ARG A 12 -13.03 -3.20 39.45
C ARG A 12 -12.98 -1.97 38.52
N ASN A 13 -12.79 -0.78 39.08
CA ASN A 13 -12.81 0.48 38.31
C ASN A 13 -11.53 0.65 37.49
N LYS A 14 -11.67 1.09 36.23
CA LYS A 14 -10.53 1.30 35.33
C LYS A 14 -10.13 2.77 35.31
N THR A 15 -8.86 3.04 35.56
CA THR A 15 -8.29 4.40 35.51
C THR A 15 -7.93 4.82 34.07
N HIS A 16 -7.66 3.84 33.19
CA HIS A 16 -7.19 4.09 31.84
C HIS A 16 -8.00 3.39 30.75
N THR A 17 -8.24 4.09 29.65
CA THR A 17 -8.84 3.58 28.40
C THR A 17 -7.88 3.74 27.21
N LEU A 18 -8.30 3.29 26.03
CA LEU A 18 -7.55 3.44 24.78
C LEU A 18 -7.48 4.91 24.36
N CYS A 19 -6.28 5.38 24.01
CA CYS A 19 -6.09 6.73 23.49
C CYS A 19 -6.34 6.78 21.98
N ARG A 20 -7.18 7.72 21.53
CA ARG A 20 -7.48 7.95 20.10
C ARG A 20 -6.26 8.23 19.22
N ARG A 21 -5.20 8.87 19.77
CA ARG A 21 -4.00 9.25 19.00
C ARG A 21 -2.99 8.11 18.82
N CYS A 22 -2.71 7.36 19.89
CA CYS A 22 -1.63 6.37 19.90
C CYS A 22 -2.10 4.93 20.06
N GLY A 23 -3.40 4.67 20.23
CA GLY A 23 -3.98 3.34 20.36
C GLY A 23 -3.63 2.59 21.65
N SER A 24 -2.75 3.15 22.51
CA SER A 24 -2.37 2.51 23.77
C SER A 24 -3.40 2.74 24.87
N LYS A 25 -3.60 1.75 25.75
CA LYS A 25 -4.41 1.86 26.98
C LYS A 25 -3.71 2.71 28.05
N ALA A 26 -3.66 4.01 27.82
CA ALA A 26 -2.96 4.97 28.67
C ALA A 26 -3.70 6.29 28.78
N TYR A 27 -4.95 6.38 28.31
CA TYR A 27 -5.76 7.58 28.46
C TYR A 27 -6.42 7.59 29.83
N HIS A 28 -6.03 8.50 30.71
CA HIS A 28 -6.58 8.62 32.06
C HIS A 28 -7.94 9.33 32.01
N LEU A 29 -9.00 8.71 32.53
CA LEU A 29 -10.35 9.28 32.41
C LEU A 29 -10.52 10.58 33.19
N GLN A 30 -10.22 10.56 34.50
CA GLN A 30 -10.42 11.74 35.37
C GLN A 30 -9.54 12.93 34.94
N LYS A 31 -8.25 12.70 34.71
CA LYS A 31 -7.31 13.73 34.27
C LYS A 31 -7.41 14.09 32.79
N SER A 32 -8.30 13.41 32.04
CA SER A 32 -8.49 13.58 30.60
C SER A 32 -7.18 13.68 29.80
N THR A 33 -6.16 12.91 30.16
CA THR A 33 -4.80 13.03 29.62
C THR A 33 -4.18 11.66 29.36
N CYS A 34 -3.45 11.53 28.26
CA CYS A 34 -2.76 10.30 27.91
C CYS A 34 -1.35 10.24 28.51
N GLY A 35 -1.13 9.28 29.41
CA GLY A 35 0.17 9.02 29.99
C GLY A 35 1.23 8.60 28.96
N LYS A 36 0.86 8.06 27.80
CA LYS A 36 1.82 7.66 26.75
C LYS A 36 2.20 8.83 25.84
N CYS A 37 1.24 9.43 25.15
CA CYS A 37 1.49 10.40 24.09
C CYS A 37 1.19 11.86 24.46
N GLY A 38 0.59 12.11 25.62
CA GLY A 38 0.24 13.47 26.08
C GLY A 38 -1.03 14.07 25.47
N TYR A 39 -1.84 13.32 24.72
CA TYR A 39 -3.17 13.79 24.27
C TYR A 39 -3.99 14.29 25.47
N PRO A 40 -4.64 15.48 25.45
CA PRO A 40 -4.99 16.31 24.30
C PRO A 40 -3.91 17.28 23.78
N ALA A 41 -2.77 17.44 24.44
CA ALA A 41 -1.74 18.40 24.03
C ALA A 41 -1.33 18.22 22.56
N LYS A 42 -1.11 19.33 21.83
CA LYS A 42 -0.80 19.31 20.39
C LYS A 42 0.48 18.52 20.10
N ARG A 43 1.53 18.74 20.90
CA ARG A 43 2.83 18.06 20.77
C ARG A 43 2.78 16.68 21.41
N LYS A 44 3.44 15.70 20.78
CA LYS A 44 3.61 14.36 21.36
C LYS A 44 4.59 14.41 22.53
N ARG A 45 4.22 13.79 23.66
CA ARG A 45 5.08 13.62 24.82
C ARG A 45 6.31 12.78 24.47
N LYS A 46 7.51 13.33 24.69
CA LYS A 46 8.81 12.67 24.53
C LYS A 46 9.76 13.14 25.63
N TYR A 47 10.59 12.25 26.15
CA TYR A 47 11.60 12.59 27.15
C TYR A 47 12.94 11.99 26.78
N ASN A 48 14.03 12.66 27.16
CA ASN A 48 15.39 12.27 26.81
C ASN A 48 15.92 11.09 27.61
N TRP A 49 15.45 10.91 28.85
CA TRP A 49 15.86 9.82 29.74
C TRP A 49 15.44 8.42 29.28
N SER A 50 14.54 8.28 28.29
CA SER A 50 14.14 6.96 27.76
C SER A 50 14.38 6.81 26.26
N ALA A 51 15.57 6.32 25.90
CA ALA A 51 15.90 5.98 24.52
C ALA A 51 14.98 4.87 23.96
N LYS A 52 14.65 3.85 24.78
CA LYS A 52 13.77 2.74 24.36
C LYS A 52 12.34 3.21 24.08
N ALA A 53 11.84 4.20 24.81
CA ALA A 53 10.52 4.77 24.53
C ALA A 53 10.51 5.56 23.21
N LYS A 54 11.57 6.33 22.93
CA LYS A 54 11.74 7.04 21.66
C LYS A 54 11.74 6.07 20.47
N ARG A 55 12.57 5.01 20.52
CA ARG A 55 12.72 4.02 19.44
C ARG A 55 11.40 3.35 19.04
N ARG A 56 10.48 3.08 19.97
CA ARG A 56 9.20 2.43 19.66
C ARG A 56 8.22 3.32 18.89
N ASN A 57 8.34 4.65 18.99
CA ASN A 57 7.38 5.60 18.43
C ASN A 57 8.00 6.59 17.43
N THR A 58 9.26 6.38 17.06
CA THR A 58 9.97 7.25 16.12
C THR A 58 9.43 7.08 14.70
N THR A 59 9.65 8.07 13.84
CA THR A 59 9.41 7.96 12.40
C THR A 59 10.18 6.75 11.87
N GLY A 60 9.51 5.87 11.12
CA GLY A 60 10.09 4.58 10.71
C GLY A 60 9.25 3.38 11.15
N THR A 61 8.63 3.43 12.34
CA THR A 61 7.94 2.25 12.90
C THR A 61 6.54 2.01 12.32
N GLY A 62 5.94 3.02 11.69
CA GLY A 62 4.61 2.94 11.09
C GLY A 62 4.64 2.61 9.60
N ARG A 63 3.46 2.68 8.95
CA ARG A 63 3.29 2.37 7.52
C ARG A 63 4.04 3.29 6.54
N MET A 64 4.50 4.46 6.99
CA MET A 64 5.25 5.45 6.19
C MET A 64 4.68 5.69 4.77
N ARG A 65 3.35 5.74 4.61
CA ARG A 65 2.69 5.77 3.29
C ARG A 65 3.24 6.84 2.34
N HIS A 66 3.40 8.06 2.85
CA HIS A 66 3.94 9.18 2.07
C HIS A 66 5.47 9.11 1.93
N LEU A 67 6.20 9.06 3.06
CA LEU A 67 7.66 9.10 3.04
C LEU A 67 8.29 7.95 2.24
N LYS A 68 7.69 6.76 2.23
CA LYS A 68 8.14 5.63 1.41
C LYS A 68 8.15 5.97 -0.08
N ILE A 69 7.12 6.68 -0.56
CA ILE A 69 7.01 7.11 -1.95
C ILE A 69 8.02 8.22 -2.24
N VAL A 70 8.20 9.17 -1.33
CA VAL A 70 9.20 10.25 -1.45
C VAL A 70 10.60 9.67 -1.60
N TYR A 71 11.01 8.74 -0.74
CA TYR A 71 12.33 8.10 -0.84
C TYR A 71 12.51 7.23 -2.09
N ARG A 72 11.42 6.63 -2.62
CA ARG A 72 11.47 5.90 -3.89
C ARG A 72 11.66 6.87 -5.06
N ARG A 73 10.91 7.98 -5.09
CA ARG A 73 11.06 9.03 -6.09
C ARG A 73 12.45 9.62 -6.05
N PHE A 74 12.97 9.96 -4.87
CA PHE A 74 14.32 10.52 -4.71
C PHE A 74 15.41 9.59 -5.26
N ARG A 75 15.36 8.29 -4.92
CA ARG A 75 16.31 7.30 -5.47
C ARG A 75 16.20 7.17 -6.98
N HIS A 76 14.98 7.20 -7.51
CA HIS A 76 14.79 7.10 -8.95
C HIS A 76 15.19 8.40 -9.65
N SER A 77 14.91 9.58 -9.11
CA SER A 77 15.24 10.86 -9.75
C SER A 77 16.74 11.10 -9.86
N ILE A 78 17.55 10.63 -8.90
CA ILE A 78 19.02 10.67 -9.00
C ILE A 78 19.54 9.71 -10.10
N CYS A 79 18.77 8.68 -10.46
CA CYS A 79 19.11 7.70 -11.49
C CYS A 79 18.43 7.96 -12.86
N ASN A 80 17.42 8.83 -12.94
CA ASN A 80 16.66 9.09 -14.18
C ASN A 80 17.26 10.19 -15.07
N ASP A 81 18.38 10.83 -14.66
CA ASP A 81 19.21 11.57 -15.63
C ASP A 81 19.80 10.63 -16.70
N ALA A 82 19.86 9.33 -16.41
CA ALA A 82 19.87 8.30 -17.43
C ALA A 82 18.43 8.04 -17.88
N VAL A 83 17.97 8.87 -18.83
CA VAL A 83 16.73 8.68 -19.59
C VAL A 83 16.60 7.19 -19.93
N PHE A 84 15.48 6.57 -19.53
CA PHE A 84 15.01 5.34 -20.18
C PHE A 84 14.84 5.66 -21.67
N LYS A 85 15.92 5.49 -22.44
CA LYS A 85 15.86 5.48 -23.90
C LYS A 85 14.91 4.36 -24.25
N ALA A 86 13.73 4.72 -24.76
CA ALA A 86 12.85 3.72 -25.36
C ALA A 86 13.68 2.95 -26.39
N PRO A 87 13.70 1.61 -26.37
CA PRO A 87 14.40 0.88 -27.41
C PRO A 87 13.76 1.23 -28.77
N SER A 88 14.61 1.51 -29.75
CA SER A 88 14.26 2.23 -31.00
C SER A 88 13.17 1.57 -31.86
N TRP A 89 12.84 0.30 -31.61
CA TRP A 89 11.85 -0.46 -32.38
C TRP A 89 10.39 -0.01 -32.17
N LYS A 90 10.10 0.84 -31.19
CA LYS A 90 8.74 1.37 -30.94
C LYS A 90 8.39 2.65 -31.69
N GLN A 91 9.30 3.22 -32.48
CA GLN A 91 9.05 4.44 -33.28
C GLN A 91 8.38 4.17 -34.64
N LYS A 92 8.10 2.89 -34.98
CA LYS A 92 7.62 2.49 -36.30
C LYS A 92 6.26 1.80 -36.24
N TRP A 93 5.22 2.55 -35.88
CA TRP A 93 3.87 2.26 -36.34
C TRP A 93 3.31 3.56 -36.91
N PRO A 94 3.19 3.69 -38.24
CA PRO A 94 2.49 4.82 -38.83
C PRO A 94 1.04 4.79 -38.34
N SER A 95 0.49 5.95 -38.02
CA SER A 95 -0.96 6.11 -37.89
C SER A 95 -1.60 5.59 -39.18
N LEU A 96 -2.40 4.52 -39.08
CA LEU A 96 -3.39 4.23 -40.11
C LEU A 96 -4.35 5.41 -40.09
N ASP A 97 -4.21 6.29 -41.07
CA ASP A 97 -5.12 7.39 -41.32
C ASP A 97 -6.54 6.82 -41.43
N THR A 98 -7.40 7.32 -40.56
CA THR A 98 -8.82 6.96 -40.43
C THR A 98 -9.60 7.69 -41.51
N GLU A 99 -9.32 7.40 -42.79
CA GLU A 99 -9.94 8.07 -43.95
C GLU A 99 -10.38 7.10 -45.06
N SER A 100 -10.61 5.81 -44.77
CA SER A 100 -11.20 4.90 -45.78
C SER A 100 -12.34 3.99 -45.32
N ALA A 101 -12.83 4.12 -44.09
CA ALA A 101 -13.94 3.29 -43.60
C ALA A 101 -15.35 3.87 -43.85
N TYR A 102 -15.47 4.99 -44.59
CA TYR A 102 -16.76 5.59 -44.97
C TYR A 102 -16.99 5.63 -46.49
N ALA A 103 -16.58 4.61 -47.25
CA ALA A 103 -17.03 4.52 -48.63
C ALA A 103 -17.50 3.10 -48.96
N LEU A 104 -18.80 3.00 -49.22
CA LEU A 104 -19.51 1.89 -49.87
C LEU A 104 -19.84 0.68 -48.98
N ASN A 105 -21.00 0.71 -48.33
CA ASN A 105 -22.20 0.07 -48.90
C ASN A 105 -23.41 0.21 -47.97
N LEU A 106 -24.38 0.99 -48.44
CA LEU A 106 -25.79 0.87 -48.09
C LEU A 106 -26.26 -0.52 -48.52
N ASP A 107 -26.89 -1.26 -47.61
CA ASP A 107 -28.20 -1.91 -47.80
C ASP A 107 -28.48 -2.91 -46.66
N PHE A 108 -29.39 -2.50 -45.77
CA PHE A 108 -30.11 -3.35 -44.83
C PHE A 108 -31.26 -4.03 -45.62
N PRO A 109 -31.65 -5.29 -45.35
CA PRO A 109 -32.71 -5.44 -44.34
C PRO A 109 -32.72 -6.75 -43.50
N ALA A 110 -33.00 -6.54 -42.21
CA ALA A 110 -33.96 -7.22 -41.33
C ALA A 110 -34.15 -8.77 -41.30
N SER A 111 -33.99 -9.28 -40.06
CA SER A 111 -34.79 -10.31 -39.36
C SER A 111 -34.39 -11.79 -39.47
N ARG A 112 -33.91 -12.37 -38.35
CA ARG A 112 -34.64 -13.36 -37.53
C ARG A 112 -33.82 -13.91 -36.35
N THR A 113 -34.39 -13.77 -35.15
CA THR A 113 -34.45 -14.72 -34.01
C THR A 113 -33.30 -15.72 -33.75
N GLU A 114 -32.68 -15.56 -32.57
CA GLU A 114 -31.98 -16.54 -31.71
C GLU A 114 -32.69 -17.93 -31.65
N PRO A 115 -31.98 -19.07 -31.46
CA PRO A 115 -31.59 -19.47 -30.09
C PRO A 115 -30.32 -20.35 -29.93
N GLY A 116 -29.72 -20.26 -28.73
CA GLY A 116 -29.34 -21.45 -27.93
C GLY A 116 -27.92 -22.03 -28.09
N ALA A 117 -27.17 -22.02 -26.98
CA ALA A 117 -25.82 -22.58 -26.79
C ALA A 117 -25.72 -24.12 -27.04
N PRO A 118 -24.50 -24.68 -27.12
CA PRO A 118 -23.91 -25.22 -25.90
C PRO A 118 -22.38 -25.02 -25.75
N HIS A 119 -21.95 -24.90 -24.49
CA HIS A 119 -20.58 -25.15 -24.04
C HIS A 119 -20.19 -26.63 -24.22
N PRO A 120 -18.93 -26.92 -24.57
CA PRO A 120 -18.29 -28.13 -24.09
C PRO A 120 -17.02 -27.84 -23.27
N LEU A 121 -16.95 -28.54 -22.14
CA LEU A 121 -15.83 -28.66 -21.22
C LEU A 121 -14.63 -29.40 -21.84
N ASP A 122 -13.46 -29.06 -21.31
CA ASP A 122 -12.27 -29.89 -21.05
C ASP A 122 -11.77 -30.87 -22.11
N THR A 123 -10.64 -30.52 -22.72
CA THR A 123 -9.55 -31.46 -22.97
C THR A 123 -8.23 -30.93 -22.39
N THR A 124 -7.77 -31.63 -21.36
CA THR A 124 -6.37 -32.00 -21.03
C THR A 124 -5.46 -32.02 -22.29
N GLU A 125 -4.18 -31.66 -22.34
CA GLU A 125 -3.09 -31.65 -21.35
C GLU A 125 -1.82 -30.98 -21.99
N PRO A 126 -0.58 -31.04 -21.45
CA PRO A 126 0.30 -29.87 -21.27
C PRO A 126 1.44 -29.76 -22.30
N ALA A 127 1.97 -28.54 -22.50
CA ALA A 127 3.29 -28.35 -23.09
C ALA A 127 3.97 -27.07 -22.58
N SER A 128 4.98 -27.29 -21.74
CA SER A 128 6.25 -26.56 -21.69
C SER A 128 6.32 -25.22 -22.44
N HIS A 129 6.35 -24.10 -21.71
CA HIS A 129 7.18 -22.96 -22.11
C HIS A 129 7.89 -22.37 -20.89
N SER A 130 9.16 -22.77 -20.81
CA SER A 130 10.31 -21.92 -20.48
C SER A 130 10.07 -20.76 -19.51
N LEU A 131 10.68 -20.95 -18.34
CA LEU A 131 11.13 -19.92 -17.41
C LEU A 131 11.77 -18.75 -18.17
N ILE A 132 11.02 -17.66 -18.38
CA ILE A 132 11.63 -16.36 -18.61
C ILE A 132 12.09 -15.86 -17.25
N VAL A 133 13.34 -16.18 -16.94
CA VAL A 133 14.09 -15.59 -15.84
C VAL A 133 14.08 -14.08 -16.07
N HIS A 134 13.30 -13.35 -15.27
CA HIS A 134 13.46 -11.91 -15.17
C HIS A 134 14.84 -11.66 -14.54
N SER A 135 15.85 -11.49 -15.41
CA SER A 135 17.14 -10.93 -15.03
C SER A 135 16.91 -9.51 -14.54
N THR A 136 16.81 -9.36 -13.23
CA THR A 136 16.93 -8.07 -12.57
C THR A 136 18.29 -7.48 -12.97
N PRO A 137 18.37 -6.27 -13.55
CA PRO A 137 19.65 -5.60 -13.67
C PRO A 137 20.10 -5.21 -12.26
N GLU A 138 21.02 -6.01 -11.72
CA GLU A 138 21.79 -5.68 -10.53
C GLU A 138 22.43 -4.31 -10.74
N CYS A 139 21.87 -3.32 -10.05
CA CYS A 139 22.53 -2.04 -9.87
C CYS A 139 23.76 -2.33 -8.99
N ARG A 140 24.93 -2.45 -9.62
CA ARG A 140 26.22 -2.53 -8.96
C ARG A 140 26.33 -1.42 -7.92
N VAL A 141 26.29 -1.84 -6.66
CA VAL A 141 26.77 -1.06 -5.54
C VAL A 141 28.29 -1.09 -5.62
N TRP A 142 28.91 0.08 -5.73
CA TRP A 142 30.31 0.30 -5.36
C TRP A 142 30.34 1.35 -4.23
N PRO A 143 31.37 1.28 -3.34
CA PRO A 143 31.30 1.57 -1.92
C PRO A 143 31.08 3.04 -1.53
#